data_AF-A0A6I3BTV5-F1
#
_entry.id   AF-A0A6I3BTV5-F1
#
_cell.length_a   1.000
_cell.length_b   1.000
_cell.length_c   1.000
_cell.angle_alpha   90.00
_cell.angle_beta   90.00
_cell.angle_gamma   90.00
#
_symmetry.space_group_name_H-M   'P 1'
#
loop_
_entity.id
_entity.type
_entity.pdbx_description
1 polymer ?
#
loop_
_entity_poly.entity_id
_entity_poly.type
_entity_poly.pdbx_seq_one_letter_code
_entity_poly.pdbx_strand_id
1 'polypeptide(L)' 'MTETPVIEKETAVIELAERNSNGLNVRLLWNQDSDELRLTVNDVNTGEAHEVLVDRTRGLDAFYHPFAYVAKR' A
#
# COMPACT_ATOMS: atom_id res chain seq x y z
N MET A 1 13.61 25.22 -19.35
CA MET A 1 13.53 23.98 -18.55
C MET A 1 12.06 23.69 -18.38
N THR A 2 11.50 22.88 -19.27
CA THR A 2 10.10 22.44 -19.18
C THR A 2 10.06 21.33 -18.15
N GLU A 3 9.71 21.68 -16.92
CA GLU A 3 9.22 20.72 -15.94
C GLU A 3 7.97 20.08 -16.55
N THR A 4 8.16 18.88 -17.06
CA THR A 4 7.05 18.04 -17.49
C THR A 4 6.29 17.76 -16.21
N PRO A 5 5.00 18.13 -16.08
CA PRO A 5 4.22 17.56 -15.00
C PRO A 5 4.21 16.08 -15.30
N VAL A 6 4.97 15.30 -14.53
CA VAL A 6 4.70 13.89 -14.37
C VAL A 6 3.32 13.84 -13.75
N ILE A 7 2.30 13.85 -14.61
CA ILE A 7 1.02 13.26 -14.27
C ILE A 7 1.34 11.79 -14.16
N GLU A 8 1.93 11.41 -13.02
CA GLU A 8 2.00 10.06 -12.54
C GLU A 8 0.58 9.56 -12.67
N LYS A 9 0.39 8.67 -13.66
CA LYS A 9 -0.91 8.29 -14.21
C LYS A 9 -1.98 8.33 -13.12
N GLU A 10 -3.15 8.85 -13.46
CA GLU A 10 -4.41 8.46 -12.83
C GLU A 10 -4.61 6.94 -13.03
N THR A 11 -3.70 6.15 -12.46
CA THR A 11 -3.77 4.71 -12.34
C THR A 11 -5.01 4.49 -11.52
N ALA A 12 -5.92 3.66 -12.05
CA ALA A 12 -7.06 3.15 -11.33
C ALA A 12 -6.54 2.32 -10.14
N VAL A 13 -6.12 3.02 -9.09
CA VAL A 13 -5.70 2.45 -7.83
C VAL A 13 -6.98 2.23 -7.06
N ILE A 14 -7.39 0.97 -6.96
CA ILE A 14 -8.59 0.56 -6.27
C ILE A 14 -8.20 0.16 -4.86
N GLU A 15 -8.86 0.69 -3.86
CA GLU A 15 -8.76 0.16 -2.50
C GLU A 15 -9.50 -1.19 -2.44
N LEU A 16 -8.75 -2.27 -2.19
CA LEU A 16 -9.31 -3.62 -2.08
C LEU A 16 -9.79 -3.92 -0.66
N ALA A 17 -9.05 -3.43 0.34
CA ALA A 17 -9.37 -3.65 1.72
C ALA A 17 -8.75 -2.56 2.61
N GLU A 18 -9.49 -2.11 3.61
CA GLU A 18 -8.96 -1.36 4.73
C GLU A 18 -9.17 -2.11 6.03
N ARG A 19 -8.24 -1.93 6.96
CA ARG A 19 -8.34 -2.46 8.31
C ARG A 19 -7.73 -1.46 9.27
N ASN A 20 -8.57 -0.93 10.15
CA ASN A 20 -8.14 -0.24 11.34
C ASN A 20 -8.06 -1.24 12.52
N SER A 21 -6.96 -1.28 13.25
CA SER A 21 -6.79 -2.15 14.42
C SER A 21 -5.83 -1.52 15.43
N ASN A 22 -6.33 -1.20 16.62
CA ASN A 22 -5.53 -0.70 17.75
C ASN A 22 -4.63 0.51 17.41
N GLY A 23 -5.12 1.42 16.56
CA GLY A 23 -4.37 2.58 16.08
C GLY A 23 -3.49 2.33 14.85
N LEU A 24 -3.45 1.12 14.31
CA LEU A 24 -2.88 0.84 12.99
C LEU A 24 -3.97 0.92 11.92
N ASN A 25 -3.74 1.69 10.88
CA ASN A 25 -4.57 1.76 9.69
C ASN A 25 -3.84 1.12 8.51
N VAL A 26 -4.22 -0.11 8.20
CA VAL A 26 -3.69 -0.92 7.11
C VAL A 26 -4.62 -0.80 5.91
N ARG A 27 -4.09 -0.44 4.74
CA ARG A 27 -4.82 -0.35 3.49
C ARG A 27 -4.13 -1.17 2.43
N LEU A 28 -4.90 -1.96 1.70
CA LEU A 28 -4.45 -2.69 0.52
C LEU A 28 -5.01 -2.00 -0.71
N LEU A 29 -4.12 -1.36 -1.46
CA LEU A 29 -4.43 -0.71 -2.71
C LEU A 29 -3.97 -1.60 -3.88
N TRP A 30 -4.72 -1.61 -4.96
CA TRP A 30 -4.37 -2.34 -6.17
C TRP A 30 -4.27 -1.42 -7.36
N ASN A 31 -3.09 -1.41 -7.98
CA ASN A 31 -2.89 -0.74 -9.24
C ASN A 31 -3.23 -1.69 -10.40
N GLN A 32 -4.33 -1.41 -11.10
CA GLN A 32 -4.76 -2.21 -12.24
C GLN A 32 -3.84 -2.07 -13.47
N ASP A 33 -3.11 -0.97 -13.60
CA ASP A 33 -2.22 -0.71 -14.75
C ASP A 33 -0.96 -1.58 -14.66
N SER A 34 -0.41 -1.69 -13.46
CA SER A 34 0.84 -2.41 -13.18
C SER A 34 0.61 -3.82 -12.65
N ASP A 35 -0.64 -4.20 -12.34
CA ASP A 35 -1.01 -5.43 -11.63
C ASP A 35 -0.31 -5.57 -10.26
N GLU A 36 0.08 -4.45 -9.66
CA GLU A 36 0.82 -4.41 -8.39
C GLU A 36 -0.10 -4.06 -7.23
N LEU A 37 0.09 -4.75 -6.11
CA LEU A 37 -0.59 -4.43 -4.87
C LEU A 37 0.33 -3.58 -4.00
N ARG A 38 -0.25 -2.60 -3.32
CA ARG A 38 0.45 -1.67 -2.45
C ARG A 38 -0.19 -1.75 -1.09
N LEU A 39 0.57 -2.20 -0.11
CA LEU A 39 0.16 -2.26 1.28
C LEU A 39 0.66 -1.01 2.00
N THR A 40 -0.25 -0.19 2.49
CA THR A 40 0.07 0.98 3.31
C THR A 40 -0.33 0.69 4.76
N VAL A 41 0.61 0.80 5.68
CA VAL A 41 0.40 0.63 7.12
C VAL A 41 0.70 1.95 7.79
N ASN A 42 -0.32 2.61 8.32
CA ASN A 42 -0.15 3.85 9.07
C ASN A 42 -0.34 3.54 10.55
N ASP A 43 0.68 3.72 11.36
CA ASP A 43 0.58 3.67 12.80
C ASP A 43 0.23 5.08 13.32
N VAL A 44 -0.98 5.23 13.83
CA VAL A 44 -1.47 6.49 14.40
C VAL A 44 -0.89 6.74 15.80
N ASN A 45 -0.41 5.69 16.49
CA ASN A 45 0.20 5.83 17.81
C ASN A 45 1.61 6.45 17.71
N THR A 46 2.39 6.07 16.69
CA THR A 46 3.74 6.61 16.45
C THR A 46 3.75 7.72 15.38
N GLY A 47 2.70 7.81 14.56
CA GLY A 47 2.63 8.71 13.41
C GLY A 47 3.42 8.21 12.20
N GLU A 48 3.88 6.95 12.20
CA GLU A 48 4.68 6.38 11.12
C GLU A 48 3.79 5.78 10.03
N ALA A 49 4.18 6.00 8.78
CA ALA A 49 3.55 5.39 7.62
C ALA A 49 4.57 4.52 6.90
N HIS A 50 4.23 3.25 6.71
CA HIS A 50 5.01 2.31 5.95
C HIS A 50 4.24 1.89 4.71
N GLU A 51 4.97 1.73 3.61
CA GLU A 51 4.40 1.31 2.36
C GLU A 51 5.28 0.26 1.71
N VAL A 52 4.64 -0.80 1.24
CA VAL A 52 5.31 -1.95 0.62
C VAL A 52 4.55 -2.34 -0.64
N LEU A 53 5.29 -2.51 -1.73
CA LEU A 53 4.79 -3.14 -2.95
C LEU A 53 4.80 -4.65 -2.76
N VAL A 54 3.68 -5.29 -3.04
CA VAL A 54 3.50 -6.73 -2.94
C VAL A 54 2.93 -7.25 -4.26
N ASP A 55 3.40 -8.42 -4.66
CA ASP A 55 2.85 -9.13 -5.80
C ASP A 55 1.35 -9.39 -5.61
N ARG A 56 0.59 -9.37 -6.72
CA ARG A 56 -0.85 -9.67 -6.71
C ARG A 56 -1.17 -11.00 -6.03
N THR A 57 -0.32 -12.00 -6.23
CA THR A 57 -0.48 -13.34 -5.65
C THR A 57 -0.29 -13.38 -4.14
N ARG A 58 0.40 -12.39 -3.57
CA ARG A 58 0.72 -12.29 -2.13
C ARG A 58 -0.04 -11.17 -1.43
N GLY A 59 -0.89 -10.43 -2.13
CA GLY A 59 -1.66 -9.32 -1.56
C GLY A 59 -2.47 -9.65 -0.33
N LEU A 60 -3.24 -10.74 -0.42
CA LEU A 60 -4.08 -11.19 0.67
C LEU A 60 -3.23 -11.67 1.86
N ASP A 61 -2.13 -12.37 1.59
CA ASP A 61 -1.17 -12.81 2.62
C ASP A 61 -0.51 -11.60 3.32
N ALA A 62 -0.10 -10.60 2.55
CA ALA A 62 0.46 -9.35 3.07
C ALA A 62 -0.57 -8.54 3.87
N PHE A 63 -1.85 -8.58 3.50
CA PHE A 63 -2.91 -7.95 4.27
C PHE A 63 -3.17 -8.64 5.61
N TYR A 64 -3.07 -9.98 5.67
CA TYR A 64 -3.18 -10.74 6.93
C TYR A 64 -1.91 -10.63 7.80
N HIS A 65 -0.74 -10.51 7.18
CA HIS A 65 0.56 -10.45 7.84
C HIS A 65 1.36 -9.20 7.46
N PRO A 66 0.84 -7.98 7.72
CA PRO A 66 1.46 -6.74 7.25
C PRO A 66 2.89 -6.57 7.77
N PHE A 67 3.13 -6.93 9.03
CA PHE A 67 4.46 -6.85 9.64
C PHE A 67 5.49 -7.80 9.03
N ALA A 68 5.08 -8.92 8.43
CA ALA A 68 6.01 -9.84 7.77
C ALA A 68 6.57 -9.26 6.46
N TYR A 69 5.85 -8.31 5.86
CA TYR A 69 6.24 -7.62 4.64
C TYR A 69 6.87 -6.25 4.92
N VAL A 70 6.35 -5.50 5.89
CA VAL A 70 6.90 -4.21 6.32
C VAL A 70 8.28 -4.35 6.98
N ALA A 71 8.51 -5.40 7.77
CA ALA A 71 9.80 -5.62 8.44
C ALA A 71 10.92 -6.15 7.51
N LYS A 72 10.61 -6.48 6.26
CA LYS A 72 11.57 -7.05 5.29
C LYS A 72 12.23 -6.02 4.38
N ARG A 73 12.09 -4.73 4.67
CA ARG A 73 12.69 -3.64 3.88
C ARG A 73 14.11 -3.30 4.31
#